data_AF-A0A0V0U388-F1
#
_entry.id   AF-A0A0V0U388-F1
#
_cell.length_a   1.000
_cell.length_b   1.000
_cell.length_c   1.000
_cell.angle_alpha   90.00
_cell.angle_beta   90.00
_cell.angle_gamma   90.00
#
_symmetry.space_group_name_H-M   'P 1'
#
loop_
_entity.id
_entity.type
_entity.pdbx_description
1 polymer ?
#
loop_
_entity_poly.entity_id
_entity_poly.type
_entity_poly.pdbx_seq_one_letter_code
_entity_poly.pdbx_strand_id
1 'polypeptide(L)'
;MENFKILMPLAFLLVKIHSAMADTPCNCTYDDIIGTWKFFESKRGLVHRVNCSAMDTDTFRHISIFQLLFPNTVIDSYGNRGTWTLIYNQGFEIMINNRKYFAFSKWIEPDPHHVTSVCEQTVPGWSHDKYVRDWSCFVGHKIKTPLSRMKPAETKTYNIMTNYKNAFYSEYRFLNNMKFIDKINKAQTNWYAVAYPEFEDLSRLEMLRKLGGIKSKIMNRPKPARITEHVQNLANELPDQFDWRNVSGSCGSCYAFASAAMHEARYRILTDNQHQPVFSPQDIIECSQYSQGCDGGFPYLIGGKYAEDFGFVTEQCNPYSGIIKDEAICTTDPQCKRHYATDYQYVGGFYGATNEPLMRLALVNSGPLAVGIEAFDDLIHYRGGIYHHTKIHDDSNFPTKWNPFELTNHAVLIVGYGVDKKSNIPYWIVKNSWGTNWGEHGYFRIKRGVDECGIESLAVQATPIPTF
;
A
#
# COMPACT_ATOMS: atom_id res chain seq x y z
N MET A 1 -59.75 20.47 33.65
CA MET A 1 -58.87 21.28 32.78
C MET A 1 -57.71 20.41 32.37
N GLU A 2 -57.56 20.26 31.07
CA GLU A 2 -56.80 19.22 30.38
C GLU A 2 -55.28 19.36 30.57
N ASN A 3 -54.60 18.26 30.86
CA ASN A 3 -53.15 18.18 30.81
C ASN A 3 -52.72 17.85 29.36
N PHE A 4 -52.24 18.84 28.63
CA PHE A 4 -51.57 18.66 27.34
C PHE A 4 -50.21 17.98 27.53
N LYS A 5 -50.09 16.72 27.11
CA LYS A 5 -48.79 16.07 26.86
C LYS A 5 -48.29 16.52 25.49
N ILE A 6 -47.25 17.35 25.47
CA ILE A 6 -46.50 17.65 24.23
C ILE A 6 -45.56 16.47 23.97
N LEU A 7 -45.91 15.63 22.99
CA LEU A 7 -44.97 14.70 22.36
C LEU A 7 -44.02 15.50 21.47
N MET A 8 -42.75 15.58 21.88
CA MET A 8 -41.67 16.08 21.03
C MET A 8 -41.12 14.90 20.22
N PRO A 9 -40.98 15.01 18.88
CA PRO A 9 -40.49 13.90 18.08
C PRO A 9 -38.99 13.73 18.34
N LEU A 10 -38.57 12.52 18.75
CA LEU A 10 -37.16 12.13 18.67
C LEU A 10 -36.74 12.18 17.20
N ALA A 11 -36.09 13.26 16.81
CA ALA A 11 -35.27 13.29 15.62
C ALA A 11 -34.13 12.28 15.83
N PHE A 12 -34.24 11.10 15.22
CA PHE A 12 -33.12 10.20 15.04
C PHE A 12 -32.05 10.94 14.24
N LEU A 13 -31.09 11.54 14.94
CA LEU A 13 -29.79 11.85 14.35
C LEU A 13 -29.16 10.50 14.01
N LEU A 14 -29.32 10.06 12.76
CA LEU A 14 -28.47 9.07 12.15
C LEU A 14 -27.06 9.67 12.10
N VAL A 15 -26.32 9.53 13.19
CA VAL A 15 -24.87 9.62 13.16
C VAL A 15 -24.43 8.53 12.18
N LYS A 16 -24.07 8.94 10.96
CA LYS A 16 -23.37 8.07 10.01
C LYS A 16 -22.02 7.76 10.64
N ILE A 17 -21.98 6.69 11.43
CA ILE A 17 -20.76 5.99 11.80
C ILE A 17 -20.11 5.61 10.49
N HIS A 18 -19.07 6.35 10.10
CA HIS A 18 -18.22 5.94 9.00
C HIS A 18 -17.35 4.82 9.56
N SER A 19 -17.84 3.59 9.43
CA SER A 19 -17.04 2.38 9.58
C SER A 19 -15.87 2.52 8.61
N ALA A 20 -14.63 2.50 9.10
CA ALA A 20 -13.48 2.46 8.22
C ALA A 20 -13.43 1.04 7.64
N MET A 21 -13.30 0.93 6.32
CA MET A 21 -13.39 -0.36 5.63
C MET A 21 -12.44 -0.43 4.45
N ALA A 22 -11.36 -1.20 4.56
CA ALA A 22 -10.39 -1.51 3.50
C ALA A 22 -9.63 -0.39 2.82
N ASP A 23 -8.60 -0.75 2.04
CA ASP A 23 -8.09 0.05 0.92
C ASP A 23 -9.22 0.94 0.42
N THR A 24 -8.98 2.25 0.36
CA THR A 24 -10.05 3.16 -0.05
C THR A 24 -10.58 2.65 -1.39
N PRO A 25 -11.89 2.62 -1.59
CA PRO A 25 -12.45 2.02 -2.79
C PRO A 25 -12.28 2.93 -4.02
N CYS A 26 -11.48 3.98 -3.88
CA CYS A 26 -11.00 4.81 -4.97
C CYS A 26 -10.24 4.00 -6.01
N ASN A 27 -10.49 4.33 -7.27
CA ASN A 27 -9.78 3.82 -8.40
C ASN A 27 -9.52 4.94 -9.42
N CYS A 28 -8.59 5.82 -9.05
CA CYS A 28 -8.19 6.96 -9.86
C CYS A 28 -6.88 6.69 -10.59
N THR A 29 -6.84 6.96 -11.88
CA THR A 29 -5.66 6.76 -12.71
C THR A 29 -4.78 8.01 -12.75
N TYR A 30 -3.56 7.86 -13.23
CA TYR A 30 -2.64 8.98 -13.41
C TYR A 30 -3.25 10.09 -14.29
N ASP A 31 -3.89 9.73 -15.41
CA ASP A 31 -4.54 10.67 -16.32
C ASP A 31 -5.74 11.39 -15.67
N ASP A 32 -6.44 10.72 -14.75
CA ASP A 32 -7.52 11.35 -13.98
C ASP A 32 -6.98 12.46 -13.07
N ILE A 33 -5.72 12.36 -12.60
CA ILE A 33 -5.10 13.30 -11.65
C ILE A 33 -4.35 14.45 -12.35
N ILE A 34 -3.69 14.23 -13.51
CA ILE A 34 -3.01 15.30 -14.26
C ILE A 34 -3.97 16.47 -14.52
N GLY A 35 -3.56 17.70 -14.22
CA GLY A 35 -4.35 18.89 -14.53
C GLY A 35 -4.14 20.00 -13.52
N THR A 36 -4.99 21.02 -13.59
CA THR A 36 -4.94 22.14 -12.66
C THR A 36 -5.86 21.87 -11.48
N TRP A 37 -5.33 21.98 -10.27
CA TRP A 37 -6.04 21.78 -9.02
C TRP A 37 -6.08 23.06 -8.20
N LYS A 38 -7.22 23.31 -7.56
CA LYS A 38 -7.43 24.34 -6.58
C LYS A 38 -7.51 23.70 -5.20
N PHE A 39 -6.58 24.04 -4.32
CA PHE A 39 -6.57 23.56 -2.94
C PHE A 39 -7.11 24.64 -2.02
N PHE A 40 -8.05 24.24 -1.15
CA PHE A 40 -8.56 25.06 -0.07
C PHE A 40 -7.91 24.55 1.21
N GLU A 41 -7.17 25.41 1.90
CA GLU A 41 -6.35 25.06 3.05
C GLU A 41 -6.89 25.76 4.31
N SER A 42 -6.84 25.04 5.43
CA SER A 42 -7.10 25.58 6.76
C SER A 42 -6.05 26.62 7.14
N LYS A 43 -6.22 27.27 8.30
CA LYS A 43 -5.13 28.03 8.91
C LYS A 43 -3.94 27.09 9.17
N ARG A 44 -2.73 27.57 8.86
CA ARG A 44 -1.45 26.94 9.20
C ARG A 44 -1.11 27.14 10.69
N GLY A 45 -0.20 26.34 11.20
CA GLY A 45 0.25 26.32 12.59
C GLY A 45 -0.47 25.27 13.44
N LEU A 46 -1.16 24.32 12.80
CA LEU A 46 -1.72 23.16 13.50
C LEU A 46 -0.60 22.21 13.91
N VAL A 47 -0.92 21.30 14.82
CA VAL A 47 -0.01 20.24 15.30
C VAL A 47 -0.21 18.94 14.50
N HIS A 48 0.78 18.06 14.52
CA HIS A 48 0.75 16.77 13.81
C HIS A 48 -0.43 15.86 14.15
N ARG A 49 -1.04 16.01 15.34
CA ARG A 49 -2.23 15.22 15.75
C ARG A 49 -3.56 15.78 15.22
N VAL A 50 -3.54 16.71 14.28
CA VAL A 50 -4.76 17.30 13.72
C VAL A 50 -5.61 16.22 13.03
N ASN A 51 -6.89 16.15 13.40
CA ASN A 51 -7.86 15.28 12.74
C ASN A 51 -8.55 16.04 11.59
N CYS A 52 -7.96 15.97 10.40
CA CYS A 52 -8.48 16.68 9.22
C CYS A 52 -9.86 16.18 8.78
N SER A 53 -10.20 14.93 9.04
CA SER A 53 -11.49 14.33 8.68
C SER A 53 -12.67 14.91 9.48
N ALA A 54 -12.41 15.48 10.66
CA ALA A 54 -13.43 16.10 11.51
C ALA A 54 -13.56 17.62 11.34
N MET A 55 -12.75 18.23 10.47
CA MET A 55 -12.76 19.68 10.27
C MET A 55 -13.87 20.12 9.33
N ASP A 56 -14.48 21.26 9.65
CA ASP A 56 -15.39 21.95 8.73
C ASP A 56 -14.61 22.58 7.57
N THR A 57 -14.67 21.93 6.41
CA THR A 57 -13.96 22.35 5.19
C THR A 57 -14.46 23.68 4.64
N ASP A 58 -15.68 24.12 5.00
CA ASP A 58 -16.23 25.41 4.56
C ASP A 58 -15.49 26.59 5.21
N THR A 59 -14.67 26.33 6.23
CA THR A 59 -13.80 27.32 6.88
C THR A 59 -12.46 27.50 6.17
N PHE A 60 -12.15 26.70 5.15
CA PHE A 60 -10.85 26.75 4.48
C PHE A 60 -10.81 27.97 3.56
N ARG A 61 -9.93 28.93 3.86
CA ARG A 61 -9.88 30.25 3.18
C ARG A 61 -8.61 30.44 2.35
N HIS A 62 -7.52 29.75 2.67
CA HIS A 62 -6.28 29.90 1.91
C HIS A 62 -6.35 29.06 0.64
N ILE A 63 -6.13 29.70 -0.51
CA ILE A 63 -6.27 29.05 -1.82
C ILE A 63 -4.89 28.94 -2.46
N SER A 64 -4.52 27.72 -2.88
CA SER A 64 -3.36 27.45 -3.73
C SER A 64 -3.81 26.82 -5.04
N ILE A 65 -3.13 27.17 -6.14
CA ILE A 65 -3.38 26.57 -7.46
C ILE A 65 -2.13 25.81 -7.86
N PHE A 66 -2.30 24.53 -8.21
CA PHE A 66 -1.23 23.65 -8.63
C PHE A 66 -1.54 23.04 -9.99
N GLN A 67 -0.60 23.12 -10.92
CA GLN A 67 -0.66 22.40 -12.18
C GLN A 67 0.19 21.13 -12.07
N LEU A 68 -0.48 19.98 -12.05
CA LEU A 68 0.16 18.67 -12.06
C LEU A 68 0.42 18.23 -13.49
N LEU A 69 1.68 18.02 -13.84
CA LEU A 69 2.17 17.69 -15.18
C LEU A 69 2.89 16.34 -15.17
N PHE A 70 2.72 15.59 -16.26
CA PHE A 70 3.52 14.39 -16.51
C PHE A 70 5.01 14.74 -16.67
N PRO A 71 5.95 13.92 -16.16
CA PRO A 71 5.73 12.67 -15.42
C PRO A 71 5.61 12.81 -13.90
N ASN A 72 6.02 13.94 -13.32
CA ASN A 72 5.98 14.15 -11.87
C ASN A 72 6.21 15.62 -11.49
N THR A 73 5.96 16.58 -12.38
CA THR A 73 6.21 18.02 -12.11
C THR A 73 4.96 18.71 -11.61
N VAL A 74 5.06 19.46 -10.51
CA VAL A 74 4.03 20.42 -10.10
C VAL A 74 4.53 21.84 -10.29
N ILE A 75 3.66 22.74 -10.75
CA ILE A 75 3.93 24.17 -10.85
C ILE A 75 2.85 24.94 -10.10
N ASP A 76 3.23 25.91 -9.26
CA ASP A 76 2.28 26.80 -8.60
C ASP A 76 1.98 28.06 -9.43
N SER A 77 1.05 28.90 -8.93
CA SER A 77 0.68 30.16 -9.57
C SER A 77 1.82 31.19 -9.70
N TYR A 78 2.93 30.99 -8.99
CA TYR A 78 4.10 31.87 -9.00
C TYR A 78 5.24 31.31 -9.87
N GLY A 79 5.02 30.16 -10.52
CA GLY A 79 6.02 29.49 -11.34
C GLY A 79 7.05 28.68 -10.56
N ASN A 80 6.87 28.51 -9.24
CA ASN A 80 7.70 27.61 -8.46
C ASN A 80 7.44 26.16 -8.91
N ARG A 81 8.49 25.36 -8.89
CA ARG A 81 8.45 23.96 -9.32
C ARG A 81 8.66 23.04 -8.14
N GLY A 82 7.93 21.94 -8.16
CA GLY A 82 8.08 20.84 -7.21
C GLY A 82 7.81 19.50 -7.90
N THR A 83 7.64 18.46 -7.09
CA THR A 83 7.33 17.12 -7.56
C THR A 83 5.97 16.64 -7.06
N TRP A 84 5.36 15.71 -7.80
CA TRP A 84 4.18 14.99 -7.36
C TRP A 84 4.24 13.53 -7.76
N THR A 85 3.56 12.66 -7.02
CA THR A 85 3.38 11.26 -7.39
C THR A 85 1.97 10.81 -7.08
N LEU A 86 1.42 9.96 -7.95
CA LEU A 86 0.27 9.15 -7.62
C LEU A 86 0.69 8.12 -6.56
N ILE A 87 -0.24 7.73 -5.69
CA ILE A 87 -0.07 6.63 -4.75
C ILE A 87 -1.03 5.55 -5.19
N TYR A 88 -0.52 4.60 -5.96
CA TYR A 88 -1.30 3.54 -6.59
C TYR A 88 -2.51 4.08 -7.36
N ASN A 89 -3.73 3.86 -6.90
CA ASN A 89 -4.96 4.47 -7.44
C ASN A 89 -5.77 5.23 -6.37
N GLN A 90 -5.14 5.49 -5.23
CA GLN A 90 -5.80 5.87 -3.98
C GLN A 90 -5.81 7.36 -3.76
N GLY A 91 -4.71 8.03 -4.10
CA GLY A 91 -4.47 9.44 -3.82
C GLY A 91 -3.18 9.90 -4.46
N PHE A 92 -2.71 11.07 -4.06
CA PHE A 92 -1.46 11.62 -4.55
C PHE A 92 -0.77 12.45 -3.47
N GLU A 93 0.54 12.56 -3.60
CA GLU A 93 1.37 13.46 -2.79
C GLU A 93 2.04 14.51 -3.68
N ILE A 94 2.11 15.74 -3.17
CA ILE A 94 2.80 16.87 -3.80
C ILE A 94 3.85 17.40 -2.83
N MET A 95 5.06 17.65 -3.32
CA MET A 95 6.11 18.38 -2.62
C MET A 95 6.45 19.64 -3.43
N ILE A 96 6.16 20.81 -2.87
CA ILE A 96 6.46 22.11 -3.49
C ILE A 96 6.68 23.16 -2.41
N ASN A 97 7.62 24.08 -2.63
CA ASN A 97 7.94 25.16 -1.70
C ASN A 97 8.21 24.67 -0.26
N ASN A 98 8.97 23.58 -0.12
CA ASN A 98 9.27 22.92 1.15
C ASN A 98 8.02 22.51 1.95
N ARG A 99 6.89 22.27 1.28
CA ARG A 99 5.66 21.81 1.88
C ARG A 99 5.15 20.56 1.18
N LYS A 100 4.67 19.60 1.96
CA LYS A 100 4.06 18.37 1.49
C LYS A 100 2.54 18.49 1.57
N TYR A 101 1.86 17.91 0.60
CA TYR A 101 0.41 17.79 0.56
C TYR A 101 0.06 16.36 0.21
N PHE A 102 -0.77 15.71 1.02
CA PHE A 102 -1.25 14.37 0.77
C PHE A 102 -2.75 14.28 1.03
N ALA A 103 -3.48 13.70 0.08
CA ALA A 103 -4.87 13.34 0.27
C ALA A 103 -5.21 12.08 -0.53
N PHE A 104 -6.17 11.31 0.00
CA PHE A 104 -6.87 10.33 -0.81
C PHE A 104 -7.82 11.03 -1.78
N SER A 105 -8.01 10.40 -2.94
CA SER A 105 -9.06 10.82 -3.89
C SER A 105 -10.43 10.66 -3.22
N LYS A 106 -11.42 11.42 -3.67
CA LYS A 106 -12.78 11.31 -3.12
C LYS A 106 -13.49 10.09 -3.70
N TRP A 107 -14.34 9.47 -2.88
CA TRP A 107 -15.30 8.47 -3.33
C TRP A 107 -16.67 8.70 -2.68
N ILE A 108 -17.69 8.05 -3.24
CA ILE A 108 -19.05 8.05 -2.72
C ILE A 108 -19.52 6.59 -2.64
N GLU A 109 -19.97 6.21 -1.46
CA GLU A 109 -20.65 4.93 -1.15
C GLU A 109 -22.14 5.21 -0.94
N PRO A 110 -22.97 5.21 -2.00
CA PRO A 110 -24.42 5.36 -1.84
C PRO A 110 -25.03 4.17 -1.09
N ASP A 111 -24.43 2.99 -1.22
CA ASP A 111 -24.80 1.75 -0.53
C ASP A 111 -23.58 0.81 -0.42
N PRO A 112 -23.64 -0.26 0.38
CA PRO A 112 -22.50 -1.15 0.62
C PRO A 112 -22.01 -1.94 -0.60
N HIS A 113 -22.73 -1.90 -1.71
CA HIS A 113 -22.44 -2.62 -2.95
C HIS A 113 -21.96 -1.75 -4.09
N HIS A 114 -22.00 -0.42 -3.95
CA HIS A 114 -21.61 0.48 -5.02
C HIS A 114 -20.63 1.51 -4.50
N VAL A 115 -19.55 1.69 -5.25
CA VAL A 115 -18.64 2.81 -5.04
C VAL A 115 -18.50 3.59 -6.32
N THR A 116 -18.52 4.90 -6.17
CA THR A 116 -18.20 5.84 -7.22
C THR A 116 -16.92 6.61 -6.87
N SER A 117 -15.89 6.48 -7.70
CA SER A 117 -14.67 7.28 -7.58
C SER A 117 -14.89 8.68 -8.16
N VAL A 118 -14.57 9.72 -7.39
CA VAL A 118 -14.66 11.14 -7.78
C VAL A 118 -13.24 11.70 -7.88
N CYS A 119 -12.52 11.32 -8.94
CA CYS A 119 -11.09 11.59 -9.11
C CYS A 119 -10.74 13.07 -9.36
N GLU A 120 -11.74 13.93 -9.54
CA GLU A 120 -11.57 15.39 -9.62
C GLU A 120 -11.63 16.09 -8.25
N GLN A 121 -11.78 15.33 -7.16
CA GLN A 121 -11.85 15.84 -5.80
C GLN A 121 -11.04 14.97 -4.85
N THR A 122 -10.64 15.54 -3.72
CA THR A 122 -10.03 14.79 -2.61
C THR A 122 -10.98 14.74 -1.41
N VAL A 123 -10.78 13.78 -0.52
CA VAL A 123 -11.24 13.91 0.88
C VAL A 123 -10.33 14.93 1.61
N PRO A 124 -10.67 15.37 2.84
CA PRO A 124 -9.76 16.16 3.65
C PRO A 124 -8.40 15.45 3.78
N GLY A 125 -7.35 16.14 3.37
CA GLY A 125 -5.97 15.69 3.44
C GLY A 125 -5.13 16.53 4.39
N TRP A 126 -3.86 16.15 4.50
CA TRP A 126 -2.89 16.77 5.39
C TRP A 126 -1.84 17.53 4.59
N SER A 127 -1.44 18.69 5.12
CA SER A 127 -0.29 19.40 4.64
C SER A 127 0.59 19.84 5.80
N HIS A 128 1.90 19.77 5.61
CA HIS A 128 2.88 20.26 6.57
C HIS A 128 4.16 20.67 5.84
N ASP A 129 4.96 21.52 6.49
CA ASP A 129 6.29 21.82 5.99
C ASP A 129 7.20 20.57 6.05
N LYS A 130 8.32 20.60 5.32
CA LYS A 130 9.28 19.49 5.21
C LYS A 130 9.81 19.00 6.56
N TYR A 131 9.80 19.83 7.60
CA TYR A 131 10.28 19.50 8.95
C TYR A 131 9.15 19.04 9.89
N VAL A 132 7.93 18.87 9.39
CA VAL A 132 6.79 18.27 10.11
C VAL A 132 6.33 19.15 11.30
N ARG A 133 6.48 20.48 11.21
CA ARG A 133 6.18 21.41 12.33
C ARG A 133 4.90 22.21 12.16
N ASP A 134 4.63 22.66 10.95
CA ASP A 134 3.57 23.60 10.60
C ASP A 134 2.48 22.88 9.79
N TRP A 135 1.50 22.31 10.50
CA TRP A 135 0.43 21.53 9.87
C TRP A 135 -0.77 22.38 9.45
N SER A 136 -1.49 21.89 8.46
CA SER A 136 -2.78 22.35 7.98
C SER A 136 -3.55 21.17 7.40
N CYS A 137 -4.86 21.34 7.24
CA CYS A 137 -5.72 20.43 6.50
C CYS A 137 -6.10 21.08 5.17
N PHE A 138 -6.35 20.28 4.14
CA PHE A 138 -6.79 20.83 2.85
C PHE A 138 -7.79 19.92 2.14
N VAL A 139 -8.54 20.50 1.21
CA VAL A 139 -9.32 19.77 0.20
C VAL A 139 -8.94 20.26 -1.19
N GLY A 140 -8.84 19.33 -2.15
CA GLY A 140 -8.48 19.61 -3.54
C GLY A 140 -9.66 19.46 -4.48
N HIS A 141 -9.80 20.41 -5.41
CA HIS A 141 -10.76 20.35 -6.52
C HIS A 141 -10.06 20.61 -7.84
N LYS A 142 -10.23 19.71 -8.81
CA LYS A 142 -9.70 19.90 -10.16
C LYS A 142 -10.51 20.99 -10.88
N ILE A 143 -9.80 21.91 -11.54
CA ILE A 143 -10.41 22.98 -12.35
C ILE A 143 -10.76 22.40 -13.71
N LYS A 144 -12.05 22.42 -14.07
CA LYS A 144 -12.51 22.02 -15.40
C LYS A 144 -12.06 23.08 -16.42
N THR A 145 -11.13 22.72 -17.29
CA THR A 145 -10.71 23.60 -18.39
C THR A 145 -11.70 23.44 -19.55
N PRO A 146 -12.28 24.53 -20.09
CA PRO A 146 -13.31 24.43 -21.15
C PRO A 146 -12.86 23.83 -22.49
N LEU A 147 -11.55 23.59 -22.70
CA LEU A 147 -10.96 23.39 -24.03
C LEU A 147 -9.77 22.42 -24.06
N SER A 148 -9.77 21.37 -23.24
CA SER A 148 -8.79 20.28 -23.38
C SER A 148 -9.40 19.11 -24.13
N ARG A 149 -8.71 18.59 -25.16
CA ARG A 149 -9.02 17.31 -25.83
C ARG A 149 -8.89 16.09 -24.90
N MET A 150 -8.58 16.29 -23.61
CA MET A 150 -8.68 15.23 -22.60
C MET A 150 -10.15 14.99 -22.29
N LYS A 151 -10.61 13.75 -22.50
CA LYS A 151 -11.93 13.33 -22.04
C LYS A 151 -12.08 13.72 -20.55
N PRO A 152 -13.24 14.26 -20.12
CA PRO A 152 -13.52 14.45 -18.70
C PRO A 152 -13.20 13.15 -17.95
N ALA A 153 -12.61 13.24 -16.76
CA ALA A 153 -12.41 12.05 -15.92
C ALA A 153 -13.79 11.42 -15.70
N GLU A 154 -14.03 10.27 -16.32
CA GLU A 154 -15.33 9.60 -16.23
C GLU A 154 -15.53 9.17 -14.77
N THR A 155 -16.69 9.52 -14.21
CA THR A 155 -17.13 8.99 -12.93
C THR A 155 -17.22 7.47 -13.04
N LYS A 156 -16.31 6.75 -12.40
CA LYS A 156 -16.25 5.28 -12.49
C LYS A 156 -17.05 4.68 -11.34
N THR A 157 -18.15 4.03 -11.65
CA THR A 157 -18.97 3.27 -10.69
C THR A 157 -18.69 1.78 -10.84
N TYR A 158 -18.42 1.13 -9.71
CA TYR A 158 -18.13 -0.29 -9.66
C TYR A 158 -19.08 -1.00 -8.69
N ASN A 159 -19.50 -2.21 -9.04
CA ASN A 159 -20.18 -3.10 -8.11
C ASN A 159 -19.14 -3.82 -7.22
N ILE A 160 -19.29 -3.64 -5.91
CA ILE A 160 -18.51 -4.24 -4.85
C ILE A 160 -19.40 -5.29 -4.16
N MET A 161 -19.33 -6.54 -4.61
CA MET A 161 -20.00 -7.65 -3.92
C MET A 161 -19.27 -8.06 -2.62
N THR A 162 -19.00 -7.15 -1.69
CA THR A 162 -18.18 -7.39 -0.48
C THR A 162 -18.97 -8.00 0.66
N ASN A 163 -20.12 -7.44 1.04
CA ASN A 163 -20.77 -7.83 2.30
C ASN A 163 -21.37 -9.25 2.29
N TYR A 164 -21.98 -9.67 1.17
CA TYR A 164 -22.50 -11.04 1.04
C TYR A 164 -21.40 -12.09 0.93
N LYS A 165 -20.25 -11.73 0.34
CA LYS A 165 -19.11 -12.64 0.19
C LYS A 165 -18.29 -12.78 1.47
N ASN A 166 -18.17 -11.74 2.29
CA ASN A 166 -17.39 -11.79 3.54
C ASN A 166 -17.99 -12.73 4.58
N ALA A 167 -19.30 -12.65 4.84
CA ALA A 167 -19.98 -13.58 5.74
C ALA A 167 -19.85 -15.02 5.23
N PHE A 168 -20.13 -15.23 3.94
CA PHE A 168 -19.95 -16.52 3.28
C PHE A 168 -18.51 -17.05 3.43
N TYR A 169 -17.46 -16.28 3.10
CA TYR A 169 -16.07 -16.73 3.19
C TYR A 169 -15.55 -16.89 4.61
N SER A 170 -16.17 -16.24 5.61
CA SER A 170 -15.82 -16.43 7.01
C SER A 170 -16.30 -17.77 7.57
N GLU A 171 -17.36 -18.34 6.99
CA GLU A 171 -17.96 -19.61 7.43
C GLU A 171 -17.20 -20.85 6.90
N TYR A 172 -16.41 -20.72 5.84
CA TYR A 172 -15.65 -21.83 5.25
C TYR A 172 -14.17 -21.76 5.60
N ARG A 173 -13.60 -22.91 5.99
CA ARG A 173 -12.16 -23.09 6.12
C ARG A 173 -11.49 -23.15 4.74
N PHE A 174 -10.24 -22.70 4.69
CA PHE A 174 -9.37 -22.99 3.57
C PHE A 174 -9.07 -24.49 3.53
N LEU A 175 -9.00 -25.07 2.34
CA LEU A 175 -8.69 -26.48 2.15
C LEU A 175 -7.66 -26.59 1.03
N ASN A 176 -6.61 -27.38 1.25
CA ASN A 176 -5.63 -27.63 0.20
C ASN A 176 -6.26 -28.45 -0.92
N ASN A 177 -6.05 -28.03 -2.17
CA ASN A 177 -6.48 -28.80 -3.33
C ASN A 177 -5.31 -29.59 -3.94
N MET A 178 -5.20 -30.86 -3.57
CA MET A 178 -4.14 -31.74 -4.07
C MET A 178 -4.17 -31.92 -5.60
N LYS A 179 -5.34 -31.89 -6.24
CA LYS A 179 -5.43 -31.96 -7.71
C LYS A 179 -4.86 -30.70 -8.37
N PHE A 180 -5.06 -29.53 -7.75
CA PHE A 180 -4.51 -28.27 -8.22
C PHE A 180 -2.97 -28.25 -8.06
N ILE A 181 -2.48 -28.66 -6.89
CA ILE A 181 -1.04 -28.82 -6.63
C ILE A 181 -0.39 -29.76 -7.65
N ASP A 182 -1.02 -30.91 -7.93
CA ASP A 182 -0.52 -31.86 -8.92
C ASP A 182 -0.50 -31.28 -10.35
N LYS A 183 -1.50 -30.47 -10.72
CA LYS A 183 -1.53 -29.78 -12.02
C LYS A 183 -0.38 -28.79 -12.14
N ILE A 184 -0.14 -27.97 -11.10
CA ILE A 184 0.98 -27.02 -11.07
C ILE A 184 2.31 -27.76 -11.26
N ASN A 185 2.54 -28.80 -10.48
CA ASN A 185 3.79 -29.57 -10.50
C ASN A 185 4.01 -30.35 -11.80
N LYS A 186 2.95 -30.64 -12.57
CA LYS A 186 3.05 -31.26 -13.90
C LYS A 186 3.28 -30.27 -15.03
N ALA A 187 2.84 -29.02 -14.87
CA ALA A 187 2.85 -28.03 -15.94
C ALA A 187 4.19 -27.30 -16.10
N GLN A 188 5.03 -27.29 -15.06
CA GLN A 188 6.30 -26.57 -15.06
C GLN A 188 7.32 -27.22 -14.11
N THR A 189 8.59 -26.86 -14.23
CA THR A 189 9.71 -27.44 -13.45
C THR A 189 10.59 -26.42 -12.70
N ASN A 190 10.28 -25.12 -12.81
CA ASN A 190 11.09 -24.05 -12.22
C ASN A 190 10.83 -23.88 -10.71
N TRP A 191 9.65 -24.25 -10.24
CA TRP A 191 9.27 -24.26 -8.83
C TRP A 191 8.35 -25.43 -8.51
N TYR A 192 8.09 -25.71 -7.25
CA TYR A 192 7.17 -26.76 -6.86
C TYR A 192 6.21 -26.33 -5.76
N ALA A 193 4.99 -26.83 -5.86
CA ALA A 193 3.88 -26.58 -4.98
C ALA A 193 3.70 -27.72 -3.96
N VAL A 194 3.27 -27.38 -2.74
CA VAL A 194 2.91 -28.31 -1.68
C VAL A 194 1.63 -27.88 -0.97
N ALA A 195 1.04 -28.80 -0.21
CA ALA A 195 -0.01 -28.47 0.74
C ALA A 195 0.59 -27.88 2.02
N TYR A 196 -0.11 -26.89 2.59
CA TYR A 196 0.19 -26.29 3.89
C TYR A 196 -0.97 -26.59 4.84
N PRO A 197 -0.92 -27.68 5.63
CA PRO A 197 -1.98 -28.04 6.56
C PRO A 197 -2.30 -26.94 7.58
N GLU A 198 -1.29 -26.16 7.99
CA GLU A 198 -1.46 -25.04 8.92
C GLU A 198 -2.35 -23.91 8.36
N PHE A 199 -2.53 -23.83 7.04
CA PHE A 199 -3.45 -22.86 6.45
C PHE A 199 -4.92 -23.34 6.51
N GLU A 200 -5.18 -24.61 6.78
CA GLU A 200 -6.55 -25.14 6.90
C GLU A 200 -7.23 -24.72 8.21
N ASP A 201 -6.44 -24.26 9.20
CA ASP A 201 -6.95 -23.63 10.41
C ASP A 201 -7.54 -22.23 10.14
N LEU A 202 -7.19 -21.62 9.01
CA LEU A 202 -7.68 -20.29 8.61
C LEU A 202 -9.00 -20.39 7.86
N SER A 203 -9.88 -19.43 8.09
CA SER A 203 -11.03 -19.19 7.22
C SER A 203 -10.55 -18.72 5.84
N ARG A 204 -11.38 -18.89 4.81
CA ARG A 204 -11.08 -18.36 3.48
C ARG A 204 -10.93 -16.85 3.50
N LEU A 205 -11.67 -16.14 4.35
CA LEU A 205 -11.53 -14.69 4.50
C LEU A 205 -10.16 -14.30 5.07
N GLU A 206 -9.68 -15.01 6.09
CA GLU A 206 -8.32 -14.81 6.63
C GLU A 206 -7.25 -15.10 5.57
N MET A 207 -7.45 -16.12 4.74
CA MET A 207 -6.54 -16.42 3.65
C MET A 207 -6.56 -15.35 2.55
N LEU A 208 -7.74 -14.84 2.18
CA LEU A 208 -7.87 -13.72 1.26
C LEU A 208 -7.24 -12.43 1.82
N ARG A 209 -7.33 -12.21 3.13
CA ARG A 209 -6.64 -11.10 3.80
C ARG A 209 -5.11 -11.29 3.79
N LYS A 210 -4.61 -12.52 3.89
CA LYS A 210 -3.16 -12.80 3.71
C LYS A 210 -2.67 -12.53 2.30
N LEU A 211 -3.54 -12.63 1.30
CA LEU A 211 -3.31 -12.18 -0.08
C LEU A 211 -3.55 -10.67 -0.25
N GLY A 212 -3.97 -9.97 0.81
CA GLY A 212 -4.11 -8.52 0.93
C GLY A 212 -5.41 -7.89 0.43
N GLY A 213 -6.53 -8.60 0.59
CA GLY A 213 -7.86 -7.99 0.63
C GLY A 213 -8.62 -8.00 -0.70
N ILE A 214 -9.81 -7.38 -0.71
CA ILE A 214 -10.84 -7.61 -1.76
C ILE A 214 -11.47 -6.34 -2.38
N LYS A 215 -11.05 -5.11 -2.00
CA LYS A 215 -11.77 -3.89 -2.39
C LYS A 215 -11.20 -3.07 -3.55
N SER A 216 -9.88 -3.03 -3.74
CA SER A 216 -9.29 -2.26 -4.86
C SER A 216 -9.38 -3.03 -6.18
N LYS A 217 -9.78 -2.35 -7.27
CA LYS A 217 -9.84 -2.91 -8.62
C LYS A 217 -9.08 -1.99 -9.56
N ILE A 218 -7.99 -2.45 -10.18
CA ILE A 218 -7.37 -1.76 -11.32
C ILE A 218 -7.42 -2.69 -12.53
N MET A 219 -8.11 -2.28 -13.60
CA MET A 219 -8.19 -3.07 -14.84
C MET A 219 -6.99 -2.89 -15.80
N ASN A 220 -6.10 -1.92 -15.54
CA ASN A 220 -4.92 -1.66 -16.39
C ASN A 220 -3.71 -1.20 -15.56
N ARG A 221 -2.68 -2.05 -15.50
CA ARG A 221 -1.42 -1.79 -14.78
C ARG A 221 -0.52 -0.79 -15.53
N PRO A 222 0.09 0.20 -14.84
CA PRO A 222 1.22 0.93 -15.42
C PRO A 222 2.42 0.00 -15.52
N LYS A 223 2.91 -0.21 -16.75
CA LYS A 223 4.12 -1.02 -16.99
C LYS A 223 5.35 -0.35 -16.36
N PRO A 224 6.40 -1.12 -16.01
CA PRO A 224 7.66 -0.56 -15.55
C PRO A 224 8.17 0.49 -16.53
N ALA A 225 8.86 1.50 -16.00
CA ALA A 225 9.45 2.53 -16.83
C ALA A 225 10.44 1.91 -17.82
N ARG A 226 10.54 2.52 -18.99
CA ARG A 226 11.54 2.11 -19.99
C ARG A 226 12.94 2.24 -19.39
N ILE A 227 13.72 1.17 -19.55
CA ILE A 227 15.12 1.14 -19.15
C ILE A 227 15.90 2.09 -20.06
N THR A 228 16.67 3.02 -19.47
CA THR A 228 17.58 3.90 -20.21
C THR A 228 18.98 3.31 -20.24
N GLU A 229 19.80 3.69 -21.23
CA GLU A 229 21.20 3.21 -21.35
C GLU A 229 22.02 3.53 -20.09
N HIS A 230 21.85 4.73 -19.54
CA HIS A 230 22.52 5.14 -18.31
C HIS A 230 22.17 4.23 -17.12
N VAL A 231 20.88 3.92 -16.95
CA VAL A 231 20.39 3.04 -15.88
C VAL A 231 20.90 1.61 -16.06
N GLN A 232 20.98 1.12 -17.30
CA GLN A 232 21.52 -0.21 -17.60
C GLN A 232 23.02 -0.30 -17.27
N ASN A 233 23.80 0.73 -17.61
CA ASN A 233 25.25 0.74 -17.34
C ASN A 233 25.54 0.69 -15.83
N LEU A 234 24.84 1.49 -15.02
CA LEU A 234 24.97 1.45 -13.56
C LEU A 234 24.61 0.07 -12.99
N ALA A 235 23.58 -0.58 -13.54
CA ALA A 235 23.13 -1.87 -13.05
C ALA A 235 24.05 -3.04 -13.46
N ASN A 236 24.91 -2.86 -14.47
CA ASN A 236 25.91 -3.86 -14.89
C ASN A 236 27.12 -3.92 -13.94
N GLU A 237 27.34 -2.90 -13.11
CA GLU A 237 28.45 -2.83 -12.14
C GLU A 237 28.12 -3.50 -10.79
N LEU A 238 26.86 -3.92 -10.60
CA LEU A 238 26.37 -4.54 -9.37
C LEU A 238 26.76 -6.04 -9.29
N PRO A 239 26.90 -6.63 -8.09
CA PRO A 239 27.21 -8.05 -7.94
C PRO A 239 26.14 -8.95 -8.55
N ASP A 240 26.48 -10.16 -9.00
CA ASP A 240 25.51 -11.10 -9.57
C ASP A 240 24.49 -11.65 -8.54
N GLN A 241 24.82 -11.62 -7.24
CA GLN A 241 24.00 -12.14 -6.14
C GLN A 241 24.10 -11.28 -4.86
N PHE A 242 23.01 -11.18 -4.08
CA PHE A 242 22.90 -10.37 -2.85
C PHE A 242 21.72 -10.82 -1.94
N ASP A 243 21.76 -10.70 -0.59
CA ASP A 243 20.73 -11.24 0.36
C ASP A 243 20.71 -10.62 1.81
N TRP A 244 19.54 -10.41 2.48
CA TRP A 244 19.33 -9.61 3.75
C TRP A 244 18.36 -10.17 4.88
N ARG A 245 18.25 -11.47 5.17
CA ARG A 245 17.01 -12.10 5.78
C ARG A 245 16.76 -12.14 7.32
N ASN A 246 15.53 -11.79 7.83
CA ASN A 246 14.62 -12.51 8.84
C ASN A 246 13.27 -11.75 9.23
N VAL A 247 12.12 -12.38 9.69
CA VAL A 247 10.75 -11.98 10.35
C VAL A 247 9.32 -12.22 9.65
N SER A 248 8.17 -12.49 10.37
CA SER A 248 6.79 -12.90 9.86
C SER A 248 5.47 -12.52 10.67
N GLY A 249 4.21 -12.66 10.14
CA GLY A 249 2.84 -12.44 10.76
C GLY A 249 1.51 -12.86 9.99
N SER A 250 0.26 -12.56 10.46
CA SER A 250 -1.02 -13.18 9.96
C SER A 250 -2.25 -12.33 9.53
N CYS A 251 -2.39 -11.02 9.84
CA CYS A 251 -3.50 -10.18 9.31
C CYS A 251 -3.17 -9.58 7.92
N GLY A 252 -4.13 -8.91 7.27
CA GLY A 252 -3.96 -8.18 5.99
C GLY A 252 -3.05 -6.94 6.07
N SER A 253 -2.12 -6.95 7.02
CA SER A 253 -1.15 -5.91 7.32
C SER A 253 0.16 -6.12 6.56
N CYS A 254 0.12 -6.73 5.37
CA CYS A 254 1.31 -7.01 4.56
C CYS A 254 2.15 -5.74 4.33
N TYR A 255 1.49 -4.61 4.09
CA TYR A 255 2.12 -3.30 3.93
C TYR A 255 2.86 -2.83 5.19
N ALA A 256 2.31 -3.11 6.38
CA ALA A 256 2.91 -2.75 7.66
C ALA A 256 4.16 -3.61 7.91
N PHE A 257 4.08 -4.92 7.66
CA PHE A 257 5.23 -5.82 7.76
C PHE A 257 6.33 -5.48 6.74
N ALA A 258 5.98 -5.21 5.48
CA ALA A 258 6.94 -4.82 4.46
C ALA A 258 7.64 -3.50 4.82
N SER A 259 6.89 -2.52 5.36
CA SER A 259 7.42 -1.23 5.80
C SER A 259 8.33 -1.38 7.02
N ALA A 260 7.88 -2.07 8.07
CA ALA A 260 8.66 -2.33 9.26
C ALA A 260 9.96 -3.08 8.91
N ALA A 261 9.87 -4.16 8.14
CA ALA A 261 11.04 -4.96 7.77
C ALA A 261 12.04 -4.20 6.88
N MET A 262 11.57 -3.32 5.99
CA MET A 262 12.45 -2.42 5.24
C MET A 262 13.25 -1.53 6.20
N HIS A 263 12.58 -0.93 7.17
CA HIS A 263 13.21 -0.09 8.20
C HIS A 263 14.17 -0.86 9.08
N GLU A 264 13.78 -2.03 9.60
CA GLU A 264 14.63 -2.90 10.43
C GLU A 264 15.94 -3.25 9.73
N ALA A 265 15.86 -3.71 8.48
CA ALA A 265 17.05 -4.09 7.72
C ALA A 265 17.94 -2.87 7.42
N ARG A 266 17.35 -1.73 7.04
CA ARG A 266 18.10 -0.50 6.77
C ARG A 266 18.71 0.10 8.03
N TYR A 267 18.06 -0.03 9.19
CA TYR A 267 18.61 0.36 10.48
C TYR A 267 19.88 -0.44 10.79
N ARG A 268 19.85 -1.75 10.55
CA ARG A 268 21.01 -2.63 10.72
C ARG A 268 22.15 -2.27 9.77
N ILE A 269 21.83 -1.93 8.52
CA ILE A 269 22.82 -1.46 7.52
C ILE A 269 23.50 -0.18 8.00
N LEU A 270 22.71 0.84 8.35
CA LEU A 270 23.21 2.15 8.74
C LEU A 270 24.01 2.14 10.05
N THR A 271 23.76 1.14 10.90
CA THR A 271 24.41 1.01 12.21
C THR A 271 25.45 -0.10 12.26
N ASP A 272 25.79 -0.72 11.14
CA ASP A 272 26.68 -1.89 11.08
C ASP A 272 26.31 -2.97 12.13
N ASN A 273 25.02 -3.33 12.15
CA ASN A 273 24.38 -4.27 13.06
C ASN A 273 24.48 -3.95 14.57
N GLN A 274 25.01 -2.77 14.96
CA GLN A 274 25.09 -2.35 16.37
C GLN A 274 23.70 -2.17 16.99
N HIS A 275 22.70 -1.85 16.17
CA HIS A 275 21.32 -1.69 16.61
C HIS A 275 20.36 -2.47 15.71
N GLN A 276 19.50 -3.28 16.34
CA GLN A 276 18.59 -4.19 15.64
C GLN A 276 17.18 -4.06 16.22
N PRO A 277 16.55 -2.87 16.16
CA PRO A 277 15.17 -2.73 16.62
C PRO A 277 14.27 -3.67 15.81
N VAL A 278 13.21 -4.13 16.46
CA VAL A 278 12.06 -4.79 15.82
C VAL A 278 10.91 -3.81 15.94
N PHE A 279 10.33 -3.40 14.82
CA PHE A 279 9.27 -2.38 14.79
C PHE A 279 7.90 -3.03 14.86
N SER A 280 6.96 -2.36 15.53
CA SER A 280 5.60 -2.87 15.73
C SER A 280 4.72 -2.66 14.49
N PRO A 281 4.29 -3.72 13.81
CA PRO A 281 3.24 -3.61 12.81
C PRO A 281 1.87 -3.32 13.44
N GLN A 282 1.70 -3.61 14.74
CA GLN A 282 0.46 -3.35 15.48
C GLN A 282 0.18 -1.85 15.61
N ASP A 283 1.20 -1.07 15.97
CA ASP A 283 1.10 0.40 16.04
C ASP A 283 0.69 0.98 14.68
N ILE A 284 1.23 0.45 13.59
CA ILE A 284 0.87 0.88 12.24
C ILE A 284 -0.61 0.60 11.96
N ILE A 285 -1.09 -0.63 12.20
CA ILE A 285 -2.48 -0.99 11.87
C ILE A 285 -3.52 -0.35 12.79
N GLU A 286 -3.16 0.01 14.03
CA GLU A 286 -4.07 0.67 14.97
C GLU A 286 -4.05 2.19 14.88
N CYS A 287 -2.89 2.80 14.57
CA CYS A 287 -2.68 4.23 14.80
C CYS A 287 -2.49 5.06 13.52
N SER A 288 -2.27 4.43 12.37
CA SER A 288 -2.04 5.15 11.12
C SER A 288 -3.35 5.60 10.46
N GLN A 289 -3.50 6.92 10.29
CA GLN A 289 -4.55 7.51 9.45
C GLN A 289 -4.21 7.47 7.95
N TYR A 290 -3.02 6.98 7.59
CA TYR A 290 -2.54 6.85 6.21
C TYR A 290 -2.73 5.44 5.64
N SER A 291 -3.34 4.54 6.40
CA SER A 291 -3.71 3.18 5.98
C SER A 291 -5.08 2.80 6.54
N GLN A 292 -5.52 1.58 6.23
CA GLN A 292 -6.85 1.08 6.58
C GLN A 292 -6.74 -0.17 7.45
N GLY A 293 -5.79 -0.16 8.39
CA GLY A 293 -5.62 -1.19 9.39
C GLY A 293 -5.36 -2.57 8.80
N CYS A 294 -6.11 -3.59 9.24
CA CYS A 294 -6.02 -4.96 8.71
C CYS A 294 -6.65 -5.13 7.33
N ASP A 295 -7.28 -4.09 6.79
CA ASP A 295 -7.94 -4.16 5.50
C ASP A 295 -7.15 -3.49 4.36
N GLY A 296 -5.92 -3.02 4.61
CA GLY A 296 -5.01 -2.58 3.55
C GLY A 296 -4.19 -1.33 3.86
N GLY A 297 -3.29 -1.00 2.94
CA GLY A 297 -2.34 0.11 3.06
C GLY A 297 -1.17 0.00 2.09
N PHE A 298 -0.37 1.07 2.01
CA PHE A 298 0.69 1.20 0.99
C PHE A 298 2.05 1.47 1.64
N PRO A 299 3.12 0.73 1.27
CA PRO A 299 4.45 0.97 1.82
C PRO A 299 4.98 2.39 1.62
N TYR A 300 4.56 3.09 0.55
CA TYR A 300 4.91 4.50 0.34
C TYR A 300 4.39 5.39 1.49
N LEU A 301 3.12 5.18 1.86
CA LEU A 301 2.47 5.94 2.92
C LEU A 301 2.93 5.53 4.32
N ILE A 302 3.35 4.28 4.50
CA ILE A 302 3.73 3.77 5.82
C ILE A 302 5.23 3.82 6.05
N GLY A 303 6.00 3.10 5.23
CA GLY A 303 7.46 3.11 5.28
C GLY A 303 8.05 4.49 4.95
N GLY A 304 7.34 5.31 4.20
CA GLY A 304 7.74 6.69 3.92
C GLY A 304 7.05 7.70 4.83
N LYS A 305 5.84 8.09 4.43
CA LYS A 305 5.15 9.24 4.99
C LYS A 305 4.84 9.12 6.49
N TYR A 306 4.24 8.02 6.94
CA TYR A 306 3.92 7.80 8.35
C TYR A 306 5.20 7.69 9.19
N ALA A 307 6.24 7.02 8.69
CA ALA A 307 7.52 6.95 9.36
C ALA A 307 8.19 8.34 9.49
N GLU A 308 8.05 9.23 8.50
CA GLU A 308 8.52 10.62 8.61
C GLU A 308 7.67 11.44 9.59
N ASP A 309 6.34 11.33 9.51
CA ASP A 309 5.42 12.24 10.19
C ASP A 309 5.16 11.85 11.66
N PHE A 310 5.09 10.55 11.92
CA PHE A 310 4.69 9.97 13.21
C PHE A 310 5.70 8.98 13.76
N GLY A 311 6.51 8.36 12.90
CA GLY A 311 7.50 7.36 13.31
C GLY A 311 6.88 6.04 13.79
N PHE A 312 7.72 5.01 13.87
CA PHE A 312 7.36 3.69 14.37
C PHE A 312 7.78 3.51 15.83
N VAL A 313 6.98 2.77 16.59
CA VAL A 313 7.42 2.22 17.88
C VAL A 313 7.99 0.81 17.72
N THR A 314 8.68 0.32 18.74
CA THR A 314 9.19 -1.06 18.75
C THR A 314 8.09 -2.07 19.08
N GLU A 315 8.28 -3.32 18.66
CA GLU A 315 7.37 -4.44 18.97
C GLU A 315 7.15 -4.62 20.48
N GLN A 316 8.16 -4.31 21.30
CA GLN A 316 8.03 -4.34 22.77
C GLN A 316 6.99 -3.33 23.28
N CYS A 317 6.81 -2.20 22.59
CA CYS A 317 5.85 -1.18 22.99
C CYS A 317 4.40 -1.58 22.67
N ASN A 318 4.15 -2.10 21.46
CA ASN A 318 2.83 -2.56 21.04
C ASN A 318 2.97 -3.91 20.32
N PRO A 319 2.86 -5.04 21.05
CA PRO A 319 3.03 -6.37 20.46
C PRO A 319 1.95 -6.71 19.44
N TYR A 320 2.33 -7.39 18.37
CA TYR A 320 1.43 -7.80 17.30
C TYR A 320 0.39 -8.81 17.78
N SER A 321 -0.87 -8.41 17.71
CA SER A 321 -2.04 -9.27 17.93
C SER A 321 -2.75 -9.61 16.62
N GLY A 322 -2.55 -8.81 15.56
CA GLY A 322 -3.25 -8.94 14.29
C GLY A 322 -4.76 -8.65 14.38
N ILE A 323 -5.21 -8.09 15.50
CA ILE A 323 -6.60 -7.75 15.79
C ILE A 323 -6.67 -6.25 16.08
N ILE A 324 -7.58 -5.56 15.42
CA ILE A 324 -7.95 -4.19 15.77
C ILE A 324 -9.20 -4.29 16.65
N LYS A 325 -9.06 -3.97 17.94
CA LYS A 325 -10.18 -4.07 18.89
C LYS A 325 -11.19 -2.95 18.70
N ASP A 326 -10.71 -1.76 18.37
CA ASP A 326 -11.48 -0.58 18.03
C ASP A 326 -10.66 0.26 17.03
N GLU A 327 -11.17 0.42 15.80
CA GLU A 327 -10.51 1.19 14.74
C GLU A 327 -10.36 2.67 15.09
N ALA A 328 -11.12 3.18 16.07
CA ALA A 328 -11.05 4.57 16.51
C ALA A 328 -9.99 4.82 17.60
N ILE A 329 -9.39 3.78 18.18
CA ILE A 329 -8.53 3.92 19.36
C ILE A 329 -7.15 3.30 19.10
N CYS A 330 -6.15 4.18 18.93
CA CYS A 330 -4.74 3.82 19.02
C CYS A 330 -4.40 3.49 20.48
N THR A 331 -4.00 2.23 20.76
CA THR A 331 -3.70 1.79 22.13
C THR A 331 -2.22 1.89 22.52
N THR A 332 -1.35 2.24 21.57
CA THR A 332 0.09 2.44 21.80
C THR A 332 0.35 3.49 22.88
N ASP A 333 1.21 3.16 23.85
CA ASP A 333 1.63 4.09 24.90
C ASP A 333 2.29 5.34 24.28
N PRO A 334 1.76 6.56 24.54
CA PRO A 334 2.36 7.81 24.06
C PRO A 334 3.80 8.07 24.52
N GLN A 335 4.28 7.38 25.56
CA GLN A 335 5.65 7.49 26.06
C GLN A 335 6.65 6.65 25.27
N CYS A 336 6.20 5.76 24.39
CA CYS A 336 7.10 4.95 23.59
C CYS A 336 7.95 5.81 22.65
N LYS A 337 9.25 5.52 22.64
CA LYS A 337 10.20 6.15 21.71
C LYS A 337 9.77 5.82 20.27
N ARG A 338 9.69 6.86 19.45
CA ARG A 338 9.38 6.76 18.02
C ARG A 338 10.64 6.90 17.18
N HIS A 339 10.73 6.08 16.14
CA HIS A 339 11.82 6.03 15.18
C HIS A 339 11.32 6.56 13.84
N TYR A 340 12.01 7.55 13.29
CA TYR A 340 11.52 8.33 12.16
C TYR A 340 12.29 8.03 10.86
N ALA A 341 11.77 8.54 9.74
CA ALA A 341 12.44 8.54 8.43
C ALA A 341 12.77 9.98 7.97
N THR A 342 13.83 10.17 7.18
CA THR A 342 14.16 11.48 6.57
C THR A 342 13.77 11.60 5.10
N ASP A 343 13.77 10.49 4.37
CA ASP A 343 13.54 10.45 2.92
C ASP A 343 12.79 9.18 2.53
N TYR A 344 11.91 9.30 1.53
CA TYR A 344 11.24 8.17 0.91
C TYR A 344 10.81 8.51 -0.51
N GLN A 345 10.70 7.48 -1.34
CA GLN A 345 10.23 7.60 -2.72
C GLN A 345 9.86 6.23 -3.30
N TYR A 346 9.07 6.25 -4.36
CA TYR A 346 9.10 5.14 -5.32
C TYR A 346 10.47 5.07 -5.96
N VAL A 347 10.97 3.86 -6.22
CA VAL A 347 12.21 3.65 -6.98
C VAL A 347 12.02 4.24 -8.37
N GLY A 348 12.93 5.14 -8.78
CA GLY A 348 12.78 5.95 -10.00
C GLY A 348 12.09 7.31 -9.79
N GLY A 349 11.63 7.61 -8.58
CA GLY A 349 11.21 8.95 -8.13
C GLY A 349 9.70 9.21 -8.14
N PHE A 350 8.91 8.39 -8.83
CA PHE A 350 7.44 8.52 -8.84
C PHE A 350 6.77 7.19 -9.23
N TYR A 351 5.47 7.07 -8.96
CA TYR A 351 4.67 5.91 -9.33
C TYR A 351 4.66 5.68 -10.84
N GLY A 352 5.08 4.47 -11.26
CA GLY A 352 5.29 4.13 -12.68
C GLY A 352 6.72 4.34 -13.19
N ALA A 353 7.62 4.88 -12.36
CA ALA A 353 9.04 5.04 -12.69
C ALA A 353 9.90 3.79 -12.41
N THR A 354 9.39 2.85 -11.61
CA THR A 354 10.11 1.65 -11.19
C THR A 354 10.50 0.78 -12.39
N ASN A 355 11.70 0.19 -12.34
CA ASN A 355 12.14 -0.89 -13.21
C ASN A 355 13.20 -1.75 -12.53
N GLU A 356 13.44 -2.95 -13.08
CA GLU A 356 14.39 -3.94 -12.54
C GLU A 356 15.81 -3.38 -12.28
N PRO A 357 16.45 -2.66 -13.23
CA PRO A 357 17.78 -2.11 -12.99
C PRO A 357 17.84 -1.11 -11.84
N LEU A 358 16.88 -0.18 -11.77
CA LEU A 358 16.78 0.79 -10.67
C LEU A 358 16.55 0.11 -9.33
N MET A 359 15.77 -0.99 -9.31
CA MET A 359 15.56 -1.78 -8.10
C MET A 359 16.84 -2.47 -7.65
N ARG A 360 17.63 -3.06 -8.56
CA ARG A 360 18.95 -3.63 -8.19
C ARG A 360 19.86 -2.56 -7.61
N LEU A 361 19.94 -1.39 -8.26
CA LEU A 361 20.76 -0.27 -7.80
C LEU A 361 20.33 0.20 -6.39
N ALA A 362 19.04 0.43 -6.19
CA ALA A 362 18.50 0.86 -4.90
C ALA A 362 18.71 -0.20 -3.81
N LEU A 363 18.55 -1.49 -4.15
CA LEU A 363 18.74 -2.59 -3.22
C LEU A 363 20.19 -2.71 -2.73
N VAL A 364 21.16 -2.60 -3.64
CA VAL A 364 22.59 -2.68 -3.29
C VAL A 364 23.04 -1.44 -2.52
N ASN A 365 22.63 -0.25 -2.95
CA ASN A 365 23.11 1.00 -2.37
C ASN A 365 22.42 1.37 -1.06
N SER A 366 21.17 0.94 -0.86
CA SER A 366 20.34 1.43 0.24
C SER A 366 19.65 0.32 1.04
N GLY A 367 19.82 -0.94 0.66
CA GLY A 367 19.22 -2.08 1.35
C GLY A 367 17.81 -2.44 0.86
N PRO A 368 17.13 -3.36 1.56
CA PRO A 368 15.87 -3.95 1.13
C PRO A 368 14.79 -2.96 0.67
N LEU A 369 13.94 -3.40 -0.25
CA LEU A 369 12.89 -2.61 -0.90
C LEU A 369 11.51 -3.21 -0.62
N ALA A 370 10.57 -2.39 -0.16
CA ALA A 370 9.18 -2.80 -0.07
C ALA A 370 8.55 -2.79 -1.47
N VAL A 371 7.86 -3.85 -1.87
CA VAL A 371 7.24 -3.98 -3.19
C VAL A 371 5.81 -4.53 -3.06
N GLY A 372 4.96 -4.22 -4.04
CA GLY A 372 3.66 -4.87 -4.21
C GLY A 372 3.74 -5.98 -5.25
N ILE A 373 3.05 -7.10 -5.01
CA ILE A 373 2.86 -8.19 -5.96
C ILE A 373 1.39 -8.57 -6.07
N GLU A 374 1.03 -9.14 -7.20
CA GLU A 374 -0.21 -9.88 -7.41
C GLU A 374 0.01 -11.33 -6.95
N ALA A 375 -0.41 -11.62 -5.73
CA ALA A 375 -0.42 -12.96 -5.18
C ALA A 375 -1.63 -13.73 -5.71
N PHE A 376 -1.36 -14.71 -6.57
CA PHE A 376 -2.34 -15.64 -7.11
C PHE A 376 -2.57 -16.84 -6.18
N ASP A 377 -3.58 -17.65 -6.49
CA ASP A 377 -3.91 -18.89 -5.77
C ASP A 377 -2.77 -19.90 -5.79
N ASP A 378 -2.00 -19.99 -6.88
CA ASP A 378 -0.85 -20.87 -6.98
C ASP A 378 0.33 -20.46 -6.07
N LEU A 379 0.49 -19.17 -5.74
CA LEU A 379 1.55 -18.69 -4.84
C LEU A 379 1.36 -19.21 -3.40
N ILE A 380 0.12 -19.41 -2.96
CA ILE A 380 -0.20 -20.00 -1.65
C ILE A 380 0.58 -21.29 -1.43
N HIS A 381 0.67 -22.11 -2.47
CA HIS A 381 1.24 -23.44 -2.43
C HIS A 381 2.75 -23.47 -2.70
N TYR A 382 3.41 -22.34 -2.97
CA TYR A 382 4.85 -22.28 -3.24
C TYR A 382 5.69 -22.87 -2.10
N ARG A 383 6.60 -23.80 -2.42
CA ARG A 383 7.58 -24.35 -1.47
C ARG A 383 9.03 -23.99 -1.81
N GLY A 384 9.40 -23.99 -3.08
CA GLY A 384 10.78 -23.71 -3.48
C GLY A 384 10.95 -23.63 -4.99
N GLY A 385 12.06 -23.03 -5.42
CA GLY A 385 12.40 -22.78 -6.83
C GLY A 385 12.13 -21.33 -7.25
N ILE A 386 12.02 -21.05 -8.54
CA ILE A 386 11.78 -19.70 -9.07
C ILE A 386 10.33 -19.61 -9.51
N TYR A 387 9.52 -18.98 -8.66
CA TYR A 387 8.11 -18.74 -8.90
C TYR A 387 7.88 -17.92 -10.18
N HIS A 388 6.89 -18.37 -10.93
CA HIS A 388 6.19 -17.64 -11.98
C HIS A 388 4.74 -18.13 -11.96
N HIS A 389 3.79 -17.23 -12.22
CA HIS A 389 2.38 -17.58 -12.20
C HIS A 389 2.05 -18.53 -13.37
N THR A 390 1.43 -19.66 -13.04
CA THR A 390 1.17 -20.75 -13.98
C THR A 390 -0.07 -20.53 -14.85
N LYS A 391 -0.95 -19.59 -14.48
CA LYS A 391 -2.27 -19.38 -15.10
C LYS A 391 -3.19 -20.61 -15.00
N ILE A 392 -2.83 -21.58 -14.17
CA ILE A 392 -3.69 -22.71 -13.83
C ILE A 392 -4.57 -22.23 -12.68
N HIS A 393 -5.86 -22.53 -12.76
CA HIS A 393 -6.82 -22.17 -11.73
C HIS A 393 -7.28 -23.41 -10.96
N ASP A 394 -7.63 -23.19 -9.70
CA ASP A 394 -8.31 -24.20 -8.90
C ASP A 394 -9.76 -24.41 -9.41
N ASP A 395 -9.99 -25.55 -10.08
CA ASP A 395 -11.30 -25.97 -10.61
C ASP A 395 -12.25 -26.59 -9.55
N SER A 396 -11.99 -26.44 -8.25
CA SER A 396 -12.87 -27.00 -7.22
C SER A 396 -14.29 -26.40 -7.33
N ASN A 397 -15.29 -27.27 -7.50
CA ASN A 397 -16.73 -26.98 -7.73
C ASN A 397 -17.46 -26.22 -6.60
N PHE A 398 -16.73 -25.54 -5.71
CA PHE A 398 -17.34 -24.61 -4.76
C PHE A 398 -17.73 -23.31 -5.51
N PRO A 399 -18.69 -22.51 -5.01
CA PRO A 399 -19.15 -21.30 -5.68
C PRO A 399 -18.11 -20.16 -5.64
N THR A 400 -16.82 -20.48 -5.77
CA THR A 400 -15.80 -19.57 -6.25
C THR A 400 -15.87 -19.52 -7.78
N LYS A 401 -17.04 -19.16 -8.32
CA LYS A 401 -17.07 -18.56 -9.67
C LYS A 401 -16.06 -17.43 -9.64
N TRP A 402 -14.97 -17.58 -10.41
CA TRP A 402 -14.11 -16.53 -10.94
C TRP A 402 -13.79 -15.39 -9.93
N ASN A 403 -12.54 -15.33 -9.44
CA ASN A 403 -12.05 -14.19 -8.65
C ASN A 403 -11.34 -13.18 -9.59
N PRO A 404 -12.02 -12.13 -10.09
CA PRO A 404 -11.45 -11.17 -11.04
C PRO A 404 -10.65 -10.06 -10.36
N PHE A 405 -10.00 -10.40 -9.26
CA PHE A 405 -9.27 -9.42 -8.48
C PHE A 405 -7.98 -9.05 -9.22
N GLU A 406 -7.74 -7.76 -9.45
CA GLU A 406 -6.56 -7.16 -10.10
C GLU A 406 -6.29 -5.79 -9.41
N LEU A 407 -5.09 -5.33 -9.04
CA LEU A 407 -3.70 -5.76 -9.30
C LEU A 407 -2.72 -5.22 -8.21
N THR A 408 -1.70 -5.98 -7.78
CA THR A 408 -0.95 -5.85 -6.49
C THR A 408 -1.82 -5.87 -5.23
N ASN A 409 -2.11 -7.07 -4.76
CA ASN A 409 -2.86 -7.30 -3.53
C ASN A 409 -1.93 -7.50 -2.32
N HIS A 410 -0.69 -7.92 -2.51
CA HIS A 410 0.18 -8.32 -1.40
C HIS A 410 1.47 -7.52 -1.38
N ALA A 411 1.84 -6.96 -0.23
CA ALA A 411 3.10 -6.26 -0.05
C ALA A 411 4.15 -7.18 0.59
N VAL A 412 5.33 -7.23 -0.02
CA VAL A 412 6.47 -8.08 0.37
C VAL A 412 7.77 -7.27 0.34
N LEU A 413 8.87 -7.86 0.80
CA LEU A 413 10.16 -7.18 0.85
C LEU A 413 11.20 -7.89 -0.02
N ILE A 414 11.74 -7.21 -1.03
CA ILE A 414 12.90 -7.70 -1.77
C ILE A 414 14.14 -7.51 -0.90
N VAL A 415 14.86 -8.60 -0.69
CA VAL A 415 16.07 -8.65 0.14
C VAL A 415 17.31 -9.00 -0.68
N GLY A 416 17.14 -9.42 -1.93
CA GLY A 416 18.22 -9.95 -2.73
C GLY A 416 17.84 -10.25 -4.16
N TYR A 417 18.82 -10.63 -4.98
CA TYR A 417 18.61 -11.18 -6.31
C TYR A 417 19.69 -12.19 -6.66
N GLY A 418 19.47 -12.94 -7.74
CA GLY A 418 20.47 -13.84 -8.30
C GLY A 418 20.13 -14.28 -9.72
N VAL A 419 20.92 -15.24 -10.19
CA VAL A 419 20.67 -16.01 -11.41
C VAL A 419 20.87 -17.48 -11.04
N ASP A 420 19.86 -18.32 -11.31
CA ASP A 420 20.00 -19.74 -11.06
C ASP A 420 20.94 -20.35 -12.10
N LYS A 421 22.03 -20.96 -11.63
CA LYS A 421 23.10 -21.45 -12.51
C LYS A 421 22.67 -22.61 -13.42
N LYS A 422 21.60 -23.34 -13.07
CA LYS A 422 21.13 -24.50 -13.85
C LYS A 422 20.20 -24.09 -14.98
N SER A 423 19.24 -23.22 -14.68
CA SER A 423 18.22 -22.74 -15.62
C SER A 423 18.59 -21.43 -16.33
N ASN A 424 19.62 -20.73 -15.84
CA ASN A 424 19.99 -19.37 -16.24
C ASN A 424 18.84 -18.35 -16.06
N ILE A 425 17.92 -18.62 -15.13
CA ILE A 425 16.78 -17.75 -14.86
C ILE A 425 17.16 -16.72 -13.79
N PRO A 426 17.09 -15.41 -14.09
CA PRO A 426 17.25 -14.37 -13.09
C PRO A 426 16.06 -14.36 -12.11
N TYR A 427 16.35 -14.16 -10.82
CA TYR A 427 15.33 -14.11 -9.77
C TYR A 427 15.58 -12.98 -8.76
N TRP A 428 14.51 -12.55 -8.09
CA TRP A 428 14.52 -11.81 -6.84
C TRP A 428 14.44 -12.77 -5.66
N ILE A 429 15.07 -12.46 -4.53
CA ILE A 429 14.87 -13.11 -3.23
C ILE A 429 13.93 -12.22 -2.44
N VAL A 430 12.80 -12.78 -2.01
CA VAL A 430 11.71 -12.02 -1.43
C VAL A 430 11.32 -12.60 -0.08
N LYS A 431 11.31 -11.74 0.93
CA LYS A 431 10.79 -12.03 2.27
C LYS A 431 9.27 -11.92 2.24
N ASN A 432 8.59 -12.99 2.63
CA ASN A 432 7.15 -13.01 2.82
C ASN A 432 6.81 -12.86 4.31
N SER A 433 5.55 -12.59 4.63
CA SER A 433 5.05 -12.48 6.00
C SER A 433 4.28 -13.71 6.46
N TRP A 434 4.12 -14.78 5.68
CA TRP A 434 3.24 -15.92 6.03
C TRP A 434 3.85 -16.99 6.96
N GLY A 435 4.85 -16.63 7.75
CA GLY A 435 5.52 -17.55 8.68
C GLY A 435 6.72 -18.27 8.06
N THR A 436 7.63 -18.73 8.91
CA THR A 436 8.89 -19.38 8.49
C THR A 436 8.68 -20.79 7.92
N ASN A 437 7.53 -21.41 8.14
CA ASN A 437 7.22 -22.73 7.58
C ASN A 437 6.85 -22.66 6.09
N TRP A 438 6.35 -21.51 5.65
CA TRP A 438 5.95 -21.26 4.26
C TRP A 438 7.18 -21.04 3.36
N GLY A 439 7.11 -21.50 2.11
CA GLY A 439 8.18 -21.34 1.13
C GLY A 439 9.56 -21.83 1.61
N GLU A 440 10.57 -21.04 1.27
CA GLU A 440 11.99 -21.26 1.58
C GLU A 440 12.35 -20.55 2.90
N HIS A 441 11.84 -21.07 4.02
CA HIS A 441 12.01 -20.50 5.36
C HIS A 441 11.35 -19.11 5.54
N GLY A 442 10.14 -18.93 5.00
CA GLY A 442 9.43 -17.64 4.95
C GLY A 442 9.80 -16.76 3.75
N TYR A 443 10.63 -17.28 2.84
CA TYR A 443 11.06 -16.60 1.62
C TYR A 443 10.54 -17.30 0.38
N PHE A 444 10.60 -16.60 -0.73
CA PHE A 444 10.45 -17.19 -2.04
C PHE A 444 11.37 -16.50 -3.05
N ARG A 445 11.64 -17.19 -4.15
CA ARG A 445 12.29 -16.58 -5.30
C ARG A 445 11.28 -16.43 -6.42
N ILE A 446 11.31 -15.30 -7.10
CA ILE A 446 10.39 -14.96 -8.18
C ILE A 446 11.17 -14.43 -9.37
N LYS A 447 10.70 -14.74 -10.58
CA LYS A 447 11.35 -14.38 -11.82
C LYS A 447 11.58 -12.85 -11.92
N ARG A 448 12.80 -12.46 -12.27
CA ARG A 448 13.27 -11.07 -12.37
C ARG A 448 13.42 -10.63 -13.83
N GLY A 449 13.24 -9.34 -14.11
CA GLY A 449 13.45 -8.69 -15.41
C GLY A 449 12.29 -8.79 -16.39
N VAL A 450 11.19 -9.39 -15.97
CA VAL A 450 9.97 -9.56 -16.77
C VAL A 450 8.72 -9.07 -16.05
N ASP A 451 8.93 -8.41 -14.90
CA ASP A 451 7.87 -7.79 -14.14
C ASP A 451 6.76 -8.77 -13.67
N GLU A 452 7.21 -9.98 -13.33
CA GLU A 452 6.39 -11.10 -12.89
C GLU A 452 5.48 -10.68 -11.73
N CYS A 453 4.17 -10.89 -11.90
CA CYS A 453 3.16 -10.63 -10.89
C CYS A 453 3.24 -9.26 -10.20
N GLY A 454 3.50 -8.15 -10.90
CA GLY A 454 3.47 -6.85 -10.21
C GLY A 454 4.83 -6.35 -9.70
N ILE A 455 5.81 -7.24 -9.55
CA ILE A 455 6.89 -7.01 -8.58
C ILE A 455 7.82 -5.83 -8.92
N GLU A 456 7.94 -5.46 -10.19
CA GLU A 456 8.85 -4.40 -10.66
C GLU A 456 8.11 -3.08 -10.98
N SER A 457 6.86 -2.93 -10.53
CA SER A 457 6.09 -1.68 -10.72
C SER A 457 6.13 -0.73 -9.53
N LEU A 458 6.10 -1.24 -8.29
CA LEU A 458 5.75 -0.44 -7.10
C LEU A 458 6.80 -0.54 -5.99
N ALA A 459 8.08 -0.55 -6.37
CA ALA A 459 9.13 -0.60 -5.38
C ALA A 459 9.26 0.74 -4.65
N VAL A 460 9.30 0.68 -3.32
CA VAL A 460 9.44 1.80 -2.42
C VAL A 460 10.72 1.64 -1.62
N GLN A 461 11.39 2.76 -1.40
CA GLN A 461 12.50 2.87 -0.47
C GLN A 461 12.29 4.02 0.49
N ALA A 462 12.77 3.86 1.72
CA ALA A 462 12.82 4.92 2.73
C ALA A 462 14.12 4.83 3.54
N THR A 463 14.51 5.93 4.15
CA THR A 463 15.73 6.05 4.96
C THR A 463 15.36 6.22 6.43
N PRO A 464 15.52 5.19 7.29
CA PRO A 464 15.35 5.36 8.73
C PRO A 464 16.41 6.30 9.31
N ILE A 465 16.07 6.93 10.43
CA ILE A 465 17.01 7.68 11.27
C ILE A 465 17.44 6.78 12.43
N PRO A 466 18.70 6.30 12.46
CA PRO A 466 19.23 5.65 13.64
C PRO A 466 19.24 6.61 14.82
N THR A 467 18.53 6.25 15.87
CA THR A 467 18.58 6.93 17.16
C THR A 467 19.54 6.16 18.07
N PHE A 468 20.58 6.82 18.52
CA PHE A 468 21.55 6.30 19.49
C PHE A 468 21.06 6.46 20.92
#